data_AF-A0A1Y4WPU8-F1
#
_entry.id   AF-A0A1Y4WPU8-F1
#
_cell.length_a   1.000
_cell.length_b   1.000
_cell.length_c   1.000
_cell.angle_alpha   90.00
_cell.angle_beta   90.00
_cell.angle_gamma   90.00
#
_symmetry.space_group_name_H-M   'P 1'
#
loop_
_entity.id
_entity.type
_entity.pdbx_description
1 polymer ?
#
loop_
_entity_poly.entity_id
_entity_poly.type
_entity_poly.pdbx_seq_one_letter_code
_entity_poly.pdbx_strand_id
1 'polypeptide(L)'
;MEKATAAVLELIESAEMRGYLKKVGDTLPLQVWLEAAAGAPAPLEKKLAVLERIALAQTEPGARRLAEEYCRAAARVLEALTGPQIPGTVFQLVQMSAAEDSNRIERDDVFLFTKWKAVQAFARSYLDELYEDEPPEEKARPWYWYELTLCRPEEGGMLRPGAYTYLLSAAGEAWLFMRERPDGKATPQPEEDFWWSGLSLNLPVPFRPGDILTVDCRPFAGPGRCLVLEVGDNRDCCCVQVLYPCPGGRADVGALKHGHCFCSGVVQILSPLYRVSRWTGQLPPEEVFLEPLSRKLHADPLLGPRLWTAIYRYELETDRLGGQSSSGIPVADLLALVP
;
A
#
# COMPACT_ATOMS: atom_id res chain seq x y z
N MET A 1 2.86 24.05 11.36
CA MET A 1 3.10 22.74 10.73
C MET A 1 2.94 21.56 11.68
N GLU A 2 3.54 21.58 12.86
CA GLU A 2 3.47 20.48 13.85
C GLU A 2 2.08 19.86 14.10
N LYS A 3 1.02 20.67 14.31
CA LYS A 3 -0.34 20.15 14.48
C LYS A 3 -0.92 19.48 13.23
N ALA A 4 -0.51 19.94 12.04
CA ALA A 4 -0.95 19.37 10.77
C ALA A 4 -0.24 18.05 10.47
N THR A 5 1.07 17.96 10.76
CA THR A 5 1.83 16.70 10.61
C THR A 5 1.38 15.64 11.61
N ALA A 6 1.00 16.03 12.84
CA ALA A 6 0.38 15.12 13.80
C ALA A 6 -0.88 14.42 13.25
N ALA A 7 -1.69 15.14 12.48
CA ALA A 7 -2.90 14.57 11.86
C ALA A 7 -2.57 13.57 10.73
N VAL A 8 -1.45 13.74 10.02
CA VAL A 8 -0.96 12.73 9.05
C VAL A 8 -0.47 11.49 9.79
N LEU A 9 0.23 11.66 10.91
CA LEU A 9 0.70 10.54 11.72
C LEU A 9 -0.45 9.66 12.22
N GLU A 10 -1.64 10.22 12.48
CA GLU A 10 -2.85 9.46 12.84
C GLU A 10 -3.38 8.55 11.72
N LEU A 11 -2.91 8.72 10.48
CA LEU A 11 -3.22 7.85 9.34
C LEU A 11 -2.22 6.69 9.19
N ILE A 12 -1.11 6.71 9.94
CA ILE A 12 -0.10 5.66 9.93
C ILE A 12 -0.36 4.73 11.12
N GLU A 13 -0.70 3.49 10.83
CA GLU A 13 -1.07 2.51 11.86
C GLU A 13 0.17 2.00 12.63
N SER A 14 1.32 1.89 11.95
CA SER A 14 2.59 1.51 12.56
C SER A 14 3.01 2.51 13.65
N ALA A 15 2.94 2.08 14.90
CA ALA A 15 3.43 2.85 16.05
C ALA A 15 4.91 3.20 15.94
N GLU A 16 5.71 2.30 15.36
CA GLU A 16 7.14 2.49 15.19
C GLU A 16 7.45 3.58 14.16
N MET A 17 6.80 3.52 12.99
CA MET A 17 6.89 4.57 11.98
C MET A 17 6.39 5.91 12.53
N ARG A 18 5.25 5.94 13.23
CA ARG A 18 4.75 7.17 13.86
C ARG A 18 5.77 7.77 14.83
N GLY A 19 6.35 6.94 15.70
CA GLY A 19 7.34 7.38 16.68
C GLY A 19 8.60 7.95 16.03
N TYR A 20 9.05 7.35 14.92
CA TYR A 20 10.19 7.82 14.15
C TYR A 20 9.89 9.11 13.37
N LEU A 21 8.78 9.14 12.64
CA LEU A 21 8.35 10.29 11.83
C LEU A 21 8.06 11.52 12.69
N LYS A 22 7.57 11.34 13.91
CA LYS A 22 7.44 12.44 14.88
C LYS A 22 8.81 13.07 15.24
N LYS A 23 9.89 12.29 15.28
CA LYS A 23 11.24 12.78 15.60
C LYS A 23 11.88 13.50 14.40
N VAL A 24 11.72 12.96 13.18
CA VAL A 24 12.26 13.61 11.98
C VAL A 24 11.40 14.79 11.51
N GLY A 25 10.09 14.76 11.82
CA GLY A 25 9.17 15.89 11.82
C GLY A 25 9.36 16.91 10.69
N ASP A 26 9.63 18.15 11.08
CA ASP A 26 9.73 19.33 10.21
C ASP A 26 10.94 19.30 9.25
N THR A 27 11.83 18.30 9.34
CA THR A 27 12.92 18.14 8.36
C THR A 27 12.44 17.53 7.04
N LEU A 28 11.25 16.93 7.02
CA LEU A 28 10.68 16.34 5.82
C LEU A 28 10.02 17.41 4.93
N PRO A 29 10.21 17.36 3.60
CA PRO A 29 9.53 18.24 2.67
C PRO A 29 8.01 18.15 2.80
N LEU A 30 7.29 19.25 2.55
CA LEU A 30 5.83 19.28 2.53
C LEU A 30 5.22 18.18 1.65
N GLN A 31 5.80 17.97 0.47
CA GLN A 31 5.37 16.96 -0.50
C GLN A 31 5.24 15.57 0.14
N VAL A 32 6.20 15.17 0.99
CA VAL A 32 6.19 13.87 1.67
C VAL A 32 4.99 13.72 2.61
N TRP A 33 4.58 14.80 3.28
CA TRP A 33 3.40 14.78 4.15
C TRP A 33 2.08 14.75 3.36
N LEU A 34 2.04 15.40 2.19
CA LEU A 34 0.89 15.38 1.30
C LEU A 34 0.69 13.98 0.68
N GLU A 35 1.77 13.37 0.19
CA GLU A 35 1.79 11.99 -0.33
C GLU A 35 1.37 10.97 0.72
N ALA A 36 1.90 11.08 1.95
CA ALA A 36 1.50 10.20 3.06
C ALA A 36 0.02 10.34 3.46
N ALA A 37 -0.55 11.54 3.35
CA ALA A 37 -1.98 11.73 3.57
C ALA A 37 -2.82 11.18 2.41
N ALA A 38 -2.38 11.43 1.16
CA ALA A 38 -3.07 11.01 -0.06
C ALA A 38 -3.14 9.48 -0.18
N GLY A 39 -2.03 8.78 0.10
CA GLY A 39 -1.91 7.33 -0.04
C GLY A 39 -2.47 6.51 1.12
N ALA A 40 -2.90 7.12 2.23
CA ALA A 40 -3.27 6.38 3.44
C ALA A 40 -4.46 5.40 3.23
N PRO A 41 -4.53 4.27 3.93
CA PRO A 41 -5.70 3.39 3.92
C PRO A 41 -6.80 3.97 4.83
N ALA A 42 -7.36 5.11 4.44
CA ALA A 42 -8.34 5.87 5.23
C ALA A 42 -9.40 6.52 4.33
N PRO A 43 -10.61 6.80 4.85
CA PRO A 43 -11.67 7.47 4.10
C PRO A 43 -11.21 8.79 3.47
N LEU A 44 -11.61 9.04 2.22
CA LEU A 44 -11.31 10.29 1.50
C LEU A 44 -11.72 11.54 2.28
N GLU A 45 -12.84 11.50 3.02
CA GLU A 45 -13.28 12.59 3.89
C GLU A 45 -12.26 12.90 4.99
N LYS A 46 -11.71 11.86 5.62
CA LYS A 46 -10.69 12.00 6.66
C LYS A 46 -9.40 12.55 6.06
N LYS A 47 -9.00 12.09 4.88
CA LYS A 47 -7.83 12.61 4.15
C LYS A 47 -8.01 14.08 3.78
N LEU A 48 -9.16 14.45 3.24
CA LEU A 48 -9.47 15.84 2.90
C LEU A 48 -9.34 16.76 4.13
N ALA A 49 -9.92 16.38 5.26
CA ALA A 49 -9.80 17.16 6.49
C ALA A 49 -8.33 17.32 6.97
N VAL A 50 -7.50 16.29 6.78
CA VAL A 50 -6.05 16.35 7.08
C VAL A 50 -5.33 17.30 6.11
N LEU A 51 -5.61 17.19 4.82
CA LEU A 51 -5.01 18.03 3.78
C LEU A 51 -5.39 19.51 3.97
N GLU A 52 -6.64 19.80 4.34
CA GLU A 52 -7.10 21.17 4.65
C GLU A 52 -6.33 21.75 5.85
N ARG A 53 -6.07 20.95 6.89
CA ARG A 53 -5.23 21.37 8.02
C ARG A 53 -3.80 21.67 7.59
N ILE A 54 -3.24 20.88 6.67
CA ILE A 54 -1.91 21.13 6.10
C ILE A 54 -1.91 22.45 5.32
N ALA A 55 -2.91 22.68 4.47
CA ALA A 55 -3.03 23.91 3.67
C ALA A 55 -3.17 25.16 4.55
N LEU A 56 -4.03 25.11 5.57
CA LEU A 56 -4.22 26.20 6.54
C LEU A 56 -2.97 26.52 7.35
N ALA A 57 -2.09 25.53 7.55
CA ALA A 57 -0.84 25.71 8.27
C ALA A 57 0.29 26.33 7.42
N GLN A 58 0.11 26.47 6.10
CA GLN A 58 1.12 27.05 5.21
C GLN A 58 1.06 28.59 5.20
N THR A 59 2.22 29.22 5.40
CA THR A 59 2.39 30.67 5.24
C THR A 59 2.99 31.05 3.88
N GLU A 60 3.72 30.13 3.24
CA GLU A 60 4.33 30.37 1.93
C GLU A 60 3.30 30.10 0.81
N PRO A 61 3.07 31.06 -0.12
CA PRO A 61 2.03 30.94 -1.14
C PRO A 61 2.13 29.69 -2.04
N GLY A 62 3.33 29.27 -2.43
CA GLY A 62 3.57 28.09 -3.25
C GLY A 62 3.21 26.79 -2.53
N ALA A 63 3.71 26.61 -1.32
CA ALA A 63 3.42 25.50 -0.41
C ALA A 63 1.93 25.40 -0.12
N ARG A 64 1.29 26.55 0.14
CA ARG A 64 -0.17 26.62 0.32
C ARG A 64 -0.91 26.18 -0.93
N ARG A 65 -0.54 26.70 -2.11
CA ARG A 65 -1.16 26.35 -3.38
C ARG A 65 -1.05 24.86 -3.66
N LEU A 66 0.12 24.27 -3.43
CA LEU A 66 0.36 22.83 -3.58
C LEU A 66 -0.60 22.03 -2.67
N ALA A 67 -0.67 22.35 -1.38
CA ALA A 67 -1.59 21.67 -0.46
C ALA A 67 -3.07 21.84 -0.87
N GLU A 68 -3.46 23.03 -1.37
CA GLU A 68 -4.80 23.28 -1.89
C GLU A 68 -5.10 22.47 -3.17
N GLU A 69 -4.10 22.10 -3.98
CA GLU A 69 -4.29 21.22 -5.14
C GLU A 69 -4.68 19.79 -4.71
N TYR A 70 -4.06 19.25 -3.65
CA TYR A 70 -4.47 17.97 -3.07
C TYR A 70 -5.88 18.04 -2.47
N CYS A 71 -6.22 19.14 -1.78
CA CYS A 71 -7.58 19.36 -1.28
C CYS A 71 -8.60 19.35 -2.44
N ARG A 72 -8.30 20.05 -3.54
CA ARG A 72 -9.15 20.06 -4.74
C ARG A 72 -9.28 18.68 -5.37
N ALA A 73 -8.20 17.89 -5.43
CA ALA A 73 -8.23 16.53 -5.95
C ALA A 73 -9.18 15.63 -5.12
N ALA A 74 -9.00 15.61 -3.79
CA ALA A 74 -9.86 14.84 -2.88
C ALA A 74 -11.32 15.31 -2.92
N ALA A 75 -11.56 16.62 -2.82
CA ALA A 75 -12.90 17.19 -2.78
C ALA A 75 -13.68 16.89 -4.07
N ARG A 76 -13.04 17.01 -5.23
CA ARG A 76 -13.70 16.74 -6.52
C ARG A 76 -14.11 15.27 -6.68
N VAL A 77 -13.25 14.36 -6.22
CA VAL A 77 -13.51 12.91 -6.29
C VAL A 77 -14.58 12.50 -5.26
N LEU A 78 -14.57 13.12 -4.08
CA LEU A 78 -15.63 12.94 -3.08
C LEU A 78 -16.98 13.50 -3.55
N GLU A 79 -17.00 14.66 -4.20
CA GLU A 79 -18.21 15.26 -4.77
C GLU A 79 -18.81 14.35 -5.85
N ALA A 80 -17.99 13.63 -6.62
CA ALA A 80 -18.49 12.67 -7.59
C ALA A 80 -19.30 11.54 -6.93
N LEU A 81 -18.91 11.09 -5.73
CA LEU A 81 -19.64 10.06 -4.97
C LEU A 81 -20.87 10.62 -4.25
N THR A 82 -20.73 11.80 -3.63
CA THR A 82 -21.68 12.31 -2.63
C THR A 82 -22.61 13.39 -3.15
N GLY A 83 -22.23 14.06 -4.24
CA GLY A 83 -22.98 15.14 -4.85
C GLY A 83 -24.20 14.68 -5.65
N PRO A 84 -24.96 15.62 -6.23
CA PRO A 84 -26.11 15.32 -7.07
C PRO A 84 -25.71 14.47 -8.29
N GLN A 85 -26.41 13.37 -8.48
CA GLN A 85 -26.16 12.46 -9.60
C GLN A 85 -27.08 12.79 -10.78
N ILE A 86 -26.58 12.59 -12.00
CA ILE A 86 -27.42 12.65 -13.20
C ILE A 86 -28.46 11.52 -13.10
N PRO A 87 -29.75 11.78 -13.38
CA PRO A 87 -30.78 10.75 -13.38
C PRO A 87 -30.37 9.55 -14.24
N GLY A 88 -30.45 8.34 -13.67
CA GLY A 88 -30.00 7.11 -14.33
C GLY A 88 -28.53 6.74 -14.10
N THR A 89 -27.77 7.53 -13.33
CA THR A 89 -26.42 7.14 -12.89
C THR A 89 -26.49 5.93 -11.97
N VAL A 90 -25.58 4.98 -12.17
CA VAL A 90 -25.45 3.74 -11.41
C VAL A 90 -24.06 3.66 -10.80
N PHE A 91 -24.00 3.19 -9.56
CA PHE A 91 -22.80 2.80 -8.85
C PHE A 91 -22.59 1.31 -9.09
N GLN A 92 -21.60 0.95 -9.91
CA GLN A 92 -21.20 -0.44 -10.11
C GLN A 92 -20.12 -0.78 -9.09
N LEU A 93 -20.44 -1.71 -8.21
CA LEU A 93 -19.55 -2.22 -7.17
C LEU A 93 -19.13 -3.64 -7.55
N VAL A 94 -17.83 -3.88 -7.61
CA VAL A 94 -17.25 -5.21 -7.82
C VAL A 94 -16.60 -5.63 -6.52
N GLN A 95 -17.00 -6.77 -5.97
CA GLN A 95 -16.35 -7.37 -4.83
C GLN A 95 -15.07 -8.08 -5.27
N MET A 96 -14.01 -7.83 -4.53
CA MET A 96 -12.70 -8.37 -4.76
C MET A 96 -12.24 -9.09 -3.50
N SER A 97 -11.64 -10.26 -3.63
CA SER A 97 -11.03 -10.98 -2.51
C SER A 97 -9.61 -11.42 -2.84
N ALA A 98 -8.79 -11.63 -1.82
CA ALA A 98 -7.50 -12.29 -1.94
C ALA A 98 -7.56 -13.60 -1.16
N ALA A 99 -7.33 -14.72 -1.84
CA ALA A 99 -7.28 -16.02 -1.19
C ALA A 99 -6.12 -16.05 -0.18
N GLU A 100 -6.42 -16.34 1.10
CA GLU A 100 -5.48 -16.19 2.22
C GLU A 100 -4.14 -16.91 1.99
N ASP A 101 -4.19 -18.11 1.38
CA ASP A 101 -3.03 -18.98 1.19
C ASP A 101 -2.20 -18.66 -0.06
N SER A 102 -2.76 -17.92 -1.02
CA SER A 102 -2.13 -17.72 -2.33
C SER A 102 -2.00 -16.26 -2.75
N ASN A 103 -2.63 -15.33 -2.03
CA ASN A 103 -2.79 -13.93 -2.43
C ASN A 103 -3.36 -13.78 -3.86
N ARG A 104 -4.02 -14.83 -4.38
CA ARG A 104 -4.69 -14.78 -5.68
C ARG A 104 -5.88 -13.85 -5.55
N ILE A 105 -5.93 -12.83 -6.39
CA ILE A 105 -7.07 -11.94 -6.48
C ILE A 105 -8.21 -12.62 -7.23
N GLU A 106 -9.38 -12.60 -6.61
CA GLU A 106 -10.62 -13.09 -7.18
C GLU A 106 -11.61 -11.93 -7.34
N ARG A 107 -12.37 -12.00 -8.44
CA ARG A 107 -13.51 -11.13 -8.71
C ARG A 107 -14.75 -11.95 -8.37
N ASP A 108 -15.35 -11.65 -7.24
CA ASP A 108 -16.40 -12.48 -6.66
C ASP A 108 -17.74 -12.13 -7.34
N ASP A 109 -18.26 -10.94 -7.07
CA ASP A 109 -19.60 -10.52 -7.45
C ASP A 109 -19.67 -9.08 -7.94
N VAL A 110 -20.73 -8.77 -8.70
CA VAL A 110 -21.01 -7.42 -9.20
C VAL A 110 -22.39 -6.97 -8.74
N PHE A 111 -22.43 -5.82 -8.07
CA PHE A 111 -23.64 -5.20 -7.54
C PHE A 111 -23.86 -3.83 -8.16
N LEU A 112 -25.14 -3.48 -8.35
CA LEU A 112 -25.53 -2.19 -8.94
C LEU A 112 -26.40 -1.42 -7.96
N PHE A 113 -26.03 -0.17 -7.69
CA PHE A 113 -26.78 0.72 -6.80
C PHE A 113 -27.09 2.04 -7.50
N THR A 114 -28.16 2.71 -7.06
CA THR A 114 -28.51 4.05 -7.56
C THR A 114 -28.08 5.16 -6.61
N LYS A 115 -27.56 4.81 -5.43
CA LYS A 115 -27.19 5.76 -4.37
C LYS A 115 -25.91 5.32 -3.67
N TRP A 116 -25.01 6.28 -3.44
CA TRP A 116 -23.78 6.05 -2.67
C TRP A 116 -24.04 5.49 -1.26
N LYS A 117 -25.02 6.04 -0.54
CA LYS A 117 -25.39 5.52 0.79
C LYS A 117 -25.82 4.06 0.80
N ALA A 118 -26.38 3.56 -0.31
CA ALA A 118 -26.76 2.15 -0.42
C ALA A 118 -25.53 1.25 -0.59
N VAL A 119 -24.52 1.70 -1.35
CA VAL A 119 -23.21 1.01 -1.45
C VAL A 119 -22.59 0.86 -0.06
N GLN A 120 -22.53 1.95 0.71
CA GLN A 120 -21.94 1.93 2.04
C GLN A 120 -22.73 1.08 3.05
N ALA A 121 -24.06 1.03 2.89
CA ALA A 121 -24.91 0.20 3.74
C ALA A 121 -24.72 -1.29 3.43
N PHE A 122 -24.65 -1.64 2.14
CA PHE A 122 -24.39 -3.00 1.68
C PHE A 122 -23.03 -3.53 2.15
N ALA A 123 -21.96 -2.75 1.96
CA ALA A 123 -20.62 -3.19 2.38
C ALA A 123 -20.55 -3.45 3.90
N ARG A 124 -21.24 -2.61 4.70
CA ARG A 124 -21.35 -2.82 6.15
C ARG A 124 -22.16 -4.06 6.50
N SER A 125 -23.31 -4.28 5.87
CA SER A 125 -24.11 -5.49 6.15
C SER A 125 -23.37 -6.76 5.79
N TYR A 126 -22.61 -6.76 4.68
CA TYR A 126 -21.79 -7.90 4.29
C TYR A 126 -20.68 -8.19 5.31
N LEU A 127 -20.05 -7.13 5.84
CA LEU A 127 -19.07 -7.25 6.92
C LEU A 127 -19.70 -7.80 8.21
N ASP A 128 -20.90 -7.34 8.58
CA ASP A 128 -21.63 -7.80 9.76
C ASP A 128 -22.03 -9.29 9.62
N GLU A 129 -22.49 -9.72 8.44
CA GLU A 129 -22.82 -11.12 8.14
C GLU A 129 -21.60 -12.03 8.20
N LEU A 130 -20.44 -11.60 7.68
CA LEU A 130 -19.21 -12.39 7.69
C LEU A 130 -18.71 -12.69 9.11
N TYR A 131 -18.97 -11.78 10.05
CA TYR A 131 -18.49 -11.85 11.42
C TYR A 131 -19.59 -12.12 12.45
N GLU A 132 -20.78 -12.58 12.02
CA GLU A 132 -21.91 -12.87 12.91
C GLU A 132 -21.58 -14.02 13.89
N ASP A 133 -20.93 -15.08 13.40
CA ASP A 133 -20.62 -16.29 14.17
C ASP A 133 -19.24 -16.25 14.86
N GLU A 134 -18.27 -15.57 14.25
CA GLU A 134 -16.92 -15.38 14.78
C GLU A 134 -16.58 -13.89 14.70
N PRO A 135 -16.79 -13.10 15.77
CA PRO A 135 -16.36 -11.72 15.77
C PRO A 135 -14.85 -11.71 15.51
N PRO A 136 -14.35 -10.80 14.66
CA PRO A 136 -12.95 -10.78 14.32
C PRO A 136 -12.15 -10.73 15.63
N GLU A 137 -11.09 -11.53 15.74
CA GLU A 137 -10.03 -11.16 16.67
C GLU A 137 -9.74 -9.67 16.43
N GLU A 138 -9.40 -8.90 17.46
CA GLU A 138 -9.20 -7.43 17.40
C GLU A 138 -8.23 -6.95 16.27
N LYS A 139 -7.60 -7.90 15.54
CA LYS A 139 -6.66 -7.77 14.43
C LYS A 139 -7.02 -8.52 13.13
N ALA A 140 -8.16 -9.22 13.05
CA ALA A 140 -8.56 -9.91 11.82
C ALA A 140 -9.05 -8.86 10.81
N ARG A 141 -8.13 -8.43 9.94
CA ARG A 141 -8.45 -7.57 8.81
C ARG A 141 -9.11 -8.42 7.72
N PRO A 142 -10.16 -7.90 7.06
CA PRO A 142 -10.77 -8.59 5.93
C PRO A 142 -9.76 -8.84 4.83
N TRP A 143 -9.98 -9.93 4.09
CA TRP A 143 -9.25 -10.28 2.86
C TRP A 143 -9.96 -9.82 1.59
N TYR A 144 -11.00 -9.01 1.73
CA TYR A 144 -11.77 -8.50 0.62
C TYR A 144 -11.86 -6.98 0.67
N TRP A 145 -12.12 -6.40 -0.51
CA TRP A 145 -12.34 -4.99 -0.75
C TRP A 145 -13.34 -4.84 -1.89
N TYR A 146 -13.64 -3.59 -2.24
CA TYR A 146 -14.47 -3.34 -3.41
C TYR A 146 -13.79 -2.39 -4.40
N GLU A 147 -13.99 -2.66 -5.68
CA GLU A 147 -13.78 -1.70 -6.76
C GLU A 147 -15.11 -1.04 -7.09
N LEU A 148 -15.16 0.29 -7.12
CA LEU A 148 -16.37 1.03 -7.48
C LEU A 148 -16.12 1.89 -8.71
N THR A 149 -17.07 1.86 -9.64
CA THR A 149 -17.09 2.77 -10.79
C THR A 149 -18.48 3.41 -10.92
N LEU A 150 -18.51 4.71 -11.23
CA LEU A 150 -19.75 5.45 -11.44
C LEU A 150 -20.09 5.45 -12.93
N CYS A 151 -21.15 4.74 -13.30
CA CYS A 151 -21.59 4.58 -14.68
C CYS A 151 -22.73 5.55 -14.99
N ARG A 152 -22.54 6.40 -16.00
CA ARG A 152 -23.52 7.42 -16.40
C ARG A 152 -24.30 6.97 -17.63
N PRO A 153 -25.59 7.29 -17.74
CA PRO A 153 -26.37 6.98 -18.92
C PRO A 153 -25.92 7.85 -20.11
N GLU A 154 -25.84 7.23 -21.28
CA GLU A 154 -25.62 7.88 -22.57
C GLU A 154 -26.86 7.76 -23.47
N GLU A 155 -26.86 8.55 -24.54
CA GLU A 155 -27.85 8.44 -25.59
C GLU A 155 -27.83 7.02 -26.19
N GLY A 156 -29.01 6.43 -26.38
CA GLY A 156 -29.15 5.03 -26.82
C GLY A 156 -29.21 3.99 -25.70
N GLY A 157 -29.19 4.40 -24.42
CA GLY A 157 -29.46 3.53 -23.27
C GLY A 157 -28.24 2.76 -22.73
N MET A 158 -27.05 3.06 -23.24
CA MET A 158 -25.79 2.50 -22.72
C MET A 158 -25.35 3.20 -21.43
N LEU A 159 -24.70 2.47 -20.52
CA LEU A 159 -24.03 3.04 -19.35
C LEU A 159 -22.53 3.16 -19.64
N ARG A 160 -21.99 4.39 -19.61
CA ARG A 160 -20.56 4.64 -19.76
C ARG A 160 -19.88 4.73 -18.39
N PRO A 161 -18.80 3.98 -18.15
CA PRO A 161 -17.95 4.15 -16.97
C PRO A 161 -17.42 5.58 -16.85
N GLY A 162 -17.47 6.13 -15.63
CA GLY A 162 -16.89 7.42 -15.30
C GLY A 162 -15.36 7.38 -15.34
N ALA A 163 -14.74 8.56 -15.25
CA ALA A 163 -13.29 8.69 -15.32
C ALA A 163 -12.54 8.17 -14.07
N TYR A 164 -13.24 7.71 -13.03
CA TYR A 164 -12.62 7.25 -11.79
C TYR A 164 -13.08 5.85 -11.42
N THR A 165 -12.10 5.05 -11.00
CA THR A 165 -12.30 3.78 -10.29
C THR A 165 -11.80 3.97 -8.87
N TYR A 166 -12.61 3.58 -7.90
CA TYR A 166 -12.33 3.76 -6.48
C TYR A 166 -12.04 2.41 -5.85
N LEU A 167 -11.08 2.38 -4.92
CA LEU A 167 -10.87 1.25 -4.03
C LEU A 167 -11.48 1.56 -2.67
N LEU A 168 -12.42 0.71 -2.28
CA LEU A 168 -13.17 0.83 -1.04
C LEU A 168 -12.68 -0.23 -0.06
N SER A 169 -12.64 0.13 1.21
CA SER A 169 -12.50 -0.84 2.30
C SER A 169 -13.65 -1.85 2.31
N ALA A 170 -13.47 -2.95 3.04
CA ALA A 170 -14.55 -3.88 3.35
C ALA A 170 -15.78 -3.22 4.01
N ALA A 171 -15.61 -2.08 4.70
CA ALA A 171 -16.70 -1.30 5.28
C ALA A 171 -17.36 -0.31 4.30
N GLY A 172 -16.94 -0.34 3.01
CA GLY A 172 -17.47 0.55 1.97
C GLY A 172 -16.93 1.98 2.04
N GLU A 173 -15.78 2.19 2.65
CA GLU A 173 -15.14 3.51 2.72
C GLU A 173 -14.19 3.69 1.54
N ALA A 174 -14.37 4.74 0.74
CA ALA A 174 -13.46 5.03 -0.36
C ALA A 174 -12.08 5.43 0.20
N TRP A 175 -11.06 4.61 -0.07
CA TRP A 175 -9.68 4.85 0.36
C TRP A 175 -8.86 5.50 -0.75
N LEU A 176 -8.75 4.82 -1.88
CA LEU A 176 -7.90 5.24 -3.00
C LEU A 176 -8.77 5.43 -4.24
N PHE A 177 -8.25 6.14 -5.23
CA PHE A 177 -8.89 6.24 -6.53
C PHE A 177 -7.83 6.30 -7.62
N MET A 178 -8.18 5.78 -8.79
CA MET A 178 -7.43 5.94 -10.01
C MET A 178 -8.28 6.71 -11.01
N ARG A 179 -7.66 7.62 -11.75
CA ARG A 179 -8.29 8.29 -12.88
C ARG A 179 -7.92 7.59 -14.17
N GLU A 180 -8.91 7.07 -14.88
CA GLU A 180 -8.72 6.56 -16.24
C GLU A 180 -8.65 7.74 -17.23
N ARG A 181 -7.60 7.76 -18.06
CA ARG A 181 -7.39 8.78 -19.09
C ARG A 181 -7.24 8.13 -20.46
N PRO A 182 -8.35 7.88 -21.16
CA PRO A 182 -8.33 7.31 -22.51
C PRO A 182 -7.60 8.19 -23.53
N ASP A 183 -7.43 9.48 -23.23
CA ASP A 183 -6.72 10.44 -24.07
C ASP A 183 -5.18 10.41 -23.92
N GLY A 184 -4.65 9.51 -23.07
CA GLY A 184 -3.22 9.32 -22.85
C GLY A 184 -2.51 10.50 -22.18
N LYS A 185 -3.24 11.51 -21.71
CA LYS A 185 -2.65 12.67 -21.02
C LYS A 185 -2.23 12.30 -19.60
N ALA A 186 -1.12 12.87 -19.15
CA ALA A 186 -0.66 12.73 -17.77
C ALA A 186 -1.73 13.21 -16.78
N THR A 187 -2.01 12.41 -15.76
CA THR A 187 -2.82 12.78 -14.60
C THR A 187 -2.08 13.87 -13.81
N PRO A 188 -2.75 14.91 -13.30
CA PRO A 188 -2.08 15.88 -12.44
C PRO A 188 -1.49 15.17 -11.21
N GLN A 189 -0.25 15.50 -10.85
CA GLN A 189 0.47 14.84 -9.75
C GLN A 189 -0.38 14.66 -8.46
N PRO A 190 -1.10 15.68 -7.96
CA PRO A 190 -1.88 15.52 -6.74
C PRO A 190 -3.02 14.50 -6.83
N GLU A 191 -3.53 14.21 -8.03
CA GLU A 191 -4.51 13.13 -8.24
C GLU A 191 -3.81 11.78 -8.36
N GLU A 192 -2.67 11.74 -9.04
CA GLU A 192 -1.87 10.54 -9.22
C GLU A 192 -1.35 9.99 -7.87
N ASP A 193 -0.99 10.88 -6.95
CA ASP A 193 -0.46 10.49 -5.64
C ASP A 193 -1.48 9.76 -4.76
N PHE A 194 -2.79 9.98 -4.92
CA PHE A 194 -3.79 9.18 -4.20
C PHE A 194 -3.75 7.71 -4.60
N TRP A 195 -3.26 7.39 -5.79
CA TRP A 195 -2.98 6.02 -6.21
C TRP A 195 -1.53 5.63 -5.91
N TRP A 196 -0.59 6.40 -6.46
CA TRP A 196 0.82 6.04 -6.46
C TRP A 196 1.45 6.07 -5.06
N SER A 197 1.12 7.05 -4.23
CA SER A 197 1.57 7.07 -2.83
C SER A 197 0.83 6.04 -1.96
N GLY A 198 -0.32 5.54 -2.45
CA GLY A 198 -0.97 4.37 -1.90
C GLY A 198 -0.09 3.13 -2.05
N LEU A 199 0.54 2.95 -3.22
CA LEU A 199 1.42 1.82 -3.54
C LEU A 199 2.86 1.98 -3.02
N SER A 200 3.46 3.14 -3.33
CA SER A 200 4.89 3.40 -3.29
C SER A 200 5.17 4.68 -2.50
N LEU A 201 5.11 4.58 -1.17
CA LEU A 201 5.29 5.71 -0.27
C LEU A 201 6.76 5.90 0.10
N ASN A 202 7.31 7.10 -0.13
CA ASN A 202 8.71 7.40 0.18
C ASN A 202 8.90 8.09 1.54
N LEU A 203 8.57 7.40 2.62
CA LEU A 203 8.88 7.87 3.98
C LEU A 203 10.22 7.31 4.47
N PRO A 204 11.02 8.08 5.23
CA PRO A 204 12.21 7.52 5.88
C PRO A 204 11.80 6.53 6.97
N VAL A 205 12.61 5.50 7.18
CA VAL A 205 12.31 4.39 8.09
C VAL A 205 13.24 4.34 9.30
N PRO A 206 12.79 3.77 10.45
CA PRO A 206 13.62 3.56 11.65
C PRO A 206 14.42 2.26 11.63
N PHE A 207 14.29 1.45 10.59
CA PHE A 207 14.86 0.11 10.53
C PHE A 207 16.35 0.14 10.20
N ARG A 208 17.03 -0.97 10.51
CA ARG A 208 18.46 -1.17 10.24
C ARG A 208 18.72 -2.57 9.68
N PRO A 209 19.87 -2.79 9.02
CA PRO A 209 20.30 -4.13 8.59
C PRO A 209 20.18 -5.17 9.70
N GLY A 210 19.56 -6.30 9.37
CA GLY A 210 19.29 -7.41 10.28
C GLY A 210 17.92 -7.37 10.96
N ASP A 211 17.21 -6.24 10.93
CA ASP A 211 15.84 -6.19 11.46
C ASP A 211 14.92 -7.09 10.60
N ILE A 212 14.17 -7.99 11.25
CA ILE A 212 13.08 -8.72 10.61
C ILE A 212 11.81 -7.88 10.79
N LEU A 213 11.08 -7.67 9.71
CA LEU A 213 9.87 -6.86 9.66
C LEU A 213 8.67 -7.75 9.41
N THR A 214 7.54 -7.38 10.00
CA THR A 214 6.21 -7.79 9.57
C THR A 214 5.67 -6.74 8.62
N VAL A 215 5.25 -7.17 7.43
CA VAL A 215 4.53 -6.35 6.45
C VAL A 215 3.09 -6.85 6.39
N ASP A 216 2.11 -5.96 6.36
CA ASP A 216 0.69 -6.30 6.26
C ASP A 216 0.01 -5.28 5.35
N CYS A 217 -0.35 -5.72 4.15
CA CYS A 217 -0.93 -4.89 3.11
C CYS A 217 -2.39 -5.28 2.83
N ARG A 218 -3.05 -5.97 3.78
CA ARG A 218 -4.44 -6.42 3.61
C ARG A 218 -5.38 -5.25 3.36
N PRO A 219 -6.43 -5.42 2.55
CA PRO A 219 -6.87 -6.69 1.97
C PRO A 219 -6.15 -7.09 0.68
N PHE A 220 -5.25 -6.25 0.14
CA PHE A 220 -4.63 -6.46 -1.17
C PHE A 220 -3.52 -7.52 -1.18
N ALA A 221 -2.76 -7.59 -0.09
CA ALA A 221 -1.71 -8.59 0.10
C ALA A 221 -1.59 -8.98 1.56
N GLY A 222 -1.44 -10.28 1.81
CA GLY A 222 -1.40 -10.86 3.14
C GLY A 222 -0.26 -10.37 4.02
N PRO A 223 -0.31 -10.68 5.33
CA PRO A 223 0.82 -10.46 6.20
C PRO A 223 1.99 -11.36 5.77
N GLY A 224 3.19 -10.80 5.76
CA GLY A 224 4.43 -11.52 5.46
C GLY A 224 5.57 -11.00 6.31
N ARG A 225 6.73 -11.66 6.20
CA ARG A 225 7.96 -11.21 6.85
C ARG A 225 9.07 -10.99 5.84
N CYS A 226 9.88 -9.98 6.11
CA CYS A 226 11.07 -9.68 5.32
C CYS A 226 12.22 -9.24 6.23
N LEU A 227 13.45 -9.44 5.79
CA LEU A 227 14.67 -9.12 6.51
C LEU A 227 15.34 -7.91 5.85
N VAL A 228 15.61 -6.86 6.61
CA VAL A 228 16.32 -5.67 6.11
C VAL A 228 17.77 -6.04 5.80
N LEU A 229 18.16 -5.91 4.53
CA LEU A 229 19.53 -6.12 4.07
C LEU A 229 20.34 -4.84 4.21
N GLU A 230 19.82 -3.73 3.69
CA GLU A 230 20.49 -2.43 3.73
C GLU A 230 19.51 -1.27 3.87
N VAL A 231 20.02 -0.18 4.44
CA VAL A 231 19.36 1.13 4.47
C VAL A 231 20.38 2.17 3.98
N GLY A 232 20.23 2.61 2.73
CA GLY A 232 21.05 3.65 2.11
C GLY A 232 20.67 5.07 2.55
N ASP A 233 20.70 6.04 1.63
CA ASP A 233 20.13 7.37 1.91
C ASP A 233 18.63 7.24 2.16
N ASN A 234 18.20 7.42 3.41
CA ASN A 234 16.83 7.17 3.86
C ASN A 234 15.77 8.08 3.18
N ARG A 235 16.20 9.03 2.34
CA ARG A 235 15.35 9.87 1.49
C ARG A 235 15.08 9.27 0.10
N ASP A 236 15.90 8.33 -0.34
CA ASP A 236 15.72 7.62 -1.61
C ASP A 236 14.63 6.55 -1.48
N CYS A 237 13.83 6.34 -2.54
CA CYS A 237 12.77 5.34 -2.54
C CYS A 237 13.34 3.90 -2.59
N CYS A 238 14.52 3.72 -3.18
CA CYS A 238 15.19 2.41 -3.28
C CYS A 238 16.11 2.10 -2.08
N CYS A 239 16.22 2.97 -1.08
CA CYS A 239 17.26 2.82 -0.05
C CYS A 239 17.06 1.65 0.92
N VAL A 240 15.85 1.12 1.07
CA VAL A 240 15.56 0.02 2.00
C VAL A 240 15.39 -1.26 1.20
N GLN A 241 16.47 -2.04 1.07
CA GLN A 241 16.41 -3.35 0.43
C GLN A 241 16.11 -4.41 1.48
N VAL A 242 15.18 -5.29 1.15
CA VAL A 242 14.77 -6.41 2.00
C VAL A 242 14.93 -7.73 1.26
N LEU A 243 15.14 -8.79 2.02
CA LEU A 243 15.05 -10.19 1.59
C LEU A 243 13.72 -10.75 2.09
N TYR A 244 12.95 -11.41 1.25
CA TYR A 244 11.67 -12.02 1.64
C TYR A 244 11.56 -13.47 1.16
N PRO A 245 10.88 -14.35 1.92
CA PRO A 245 10.63 -15.73 1.55
C PRO A 245 9.68 -15.84 0.34
N CYS A 246 9.91 -16.85 -0.49
CA CYS A 246 9.06 -17.24 -1.61
C CYS A 246 8.67 -18.72 -1.59
N PRO A 247 7.54 -19.09 -2.24
CA PRO A 247 7.11 -20.47 -2.34
C PRO A 247 8.20 -21.41 -2.83
N GLY A 248 8.19 -22.65 -2.34
CA GLY A 248 9.15 -23.67 -2.76
C GLY A 248 10.55 -23.55 -2.15
N GLY A 249 10.67 -22.90 -0.97
CA GLY A 249 11.94 -22.76 -0.27
C GLY A 249 12.92 -21.83 -0.99
N ARG A 250 12.38 -20.78 -1.62
CA ARG A 250 13.14 -19.73 -2.30
C ARG A 250 13.09 -18.43 -1.50
N ALA A 251 13.93 -17.48 -1.85
CA ALA A 251 13.90 -16.13 -1.32
C ALA A 251 14.32 -15.14 -2.39
N ASP A 252 13.77 -13.93 -2.33
CA ASP A 252 13.99 -12.88 -3.32
C ASP A 252 14.28 -11.55 -2.59
N VAL A 253 14.75 -10.55 -3.32
CA VAL A 253 15.10 -9.22 -2.80
C VAL A 253 14.30 -8.11 -3.45
N GLY A 254 14.14 -7.01 -2.73
CA GLY A 254 13.45 -5.85 -3.30
C GLY A 254 13.42 -4.63 -2.40
N ALA A 255 13.02 -3.51 -3.00
CA ALA A 255 12.85 -2.24 -2.32
C ALA A 255 11.53 -2.20 -1.52
N LEU A 256 11.63 -2.12 -0.20
CA LEU A 256 10.46 -2.13 0.70
C LEU A 256 9.49 -0.98 0.43
N LYS A 257 9.99 0.22 0.13
CA LYS A 257 9.13 1.41 -0.07
C LYS A 257 8.28 1.32 -1.33
N HIS A 258 8.73 0.55 -2.33
CA HIS A 258 7.97 0.19 -3.54
C HIS A 258 7.10 -1.06 -3.32
N GLY A 259 7.12 -1.63 -2.11
CA GLY A 259 6.38 -2.83 -1.77
C GLY A 259 6.89 -4.11 -2.42
N HIS A 260 8.12 -4.11 -2.93
CA HIS A 260 8.83 -5.29 -3.42
C HIS A 260 9.32 -6.12 -2.23
N CYS A 261 8.36 -6.66 -1.47
CA CYS A 261 8.55 -7.46 -0.26
C CYS A 261 7.62 -8.67 -0.23
N PHE A 262 7.06 -9.00 -1.40
CA PHE A 262 6.20 -10.13 -1.67
C PHE A 262 6.64 -10.76 -2.99
N CYS A 263 6.45 -12.06 -3.13
CA CYS A 263 6.85 -12.77 -4.35
C CYS A 263 5.96 -12.41 -5.55
N SER A 264 6.49 -12.70 -6.74
CA SER A 264 5.82 -12.47 -8.01
C SER A 264 4.37 -12.97 -8.00
N GLY A 265 3.44 -12.13 -8.47
CA GLY A 265 2.01 -12.46 -8.58
C GLY A 265 1.14 -11.85 -7.47
N VAL A 266 1.74 -11.29 -6.43
CA VAL A 266 1.02 -10.54 -5.39
C VAL A 266 0.75 -9.11 -5.87
N VAL A 267 -0.52 -8.71 -5.86
CA VAL A 267 -0.94 -7.35 -6.20
C VAL A 267 -1.00 -6.54 -4.92
N GLN A 268 0.09 -5.87 -4.61
CA GLN A 268 0.15 -4.96 -3.49
C GLN A 268 -0.37 -3.59 -3.97
N ILE A 269 -1.44 -3.07 -3.37
CA ILE A 269 -2.02 -1.73 -3.69
C ILE A 269 -1.90 -0.78 -2.48
N LEU A 270 -1.31 -1.27 -1.39
CA LEU A 270 -1.08 -0.52 -0.16
C LEU A 270 0.38 -0.61 0.25
N SER A 271 1.02 0.53 0.50
CA SER A 271 2.41 0.60 0.91
C SER A 271 2.59 -0.09 2.26
N PRO A 272 3.62 -0.97 2.40
CA PRO A 272 3.89 -1.63 3.67
C PRO A 272 4.16 -0.62 4.78
N LEU A 273 4.61 0.60 4.46
CA LEU A 273 5.01 1.60 5.45
C LEU A 273 3.88 2.06 6.37
N TYR A 274 2.61 1.93 5.97
CA TYR A 274 1.49 2.27 6.85
C TYR A 274 1.36 1.32 8.05
N ARG A 275 1.82 0.07 7.93
CA ARG A 275 1.59 -1.00 8.92
C ARG A 275 2.84 -1.78 9.33
N VAL A 276 3.97 -1.55 8.68
CA VAL A 276 5.23 -2.25 8.93
C VAL A 276 5.69 -2.11 10.39
N SER A 277 6.18 -3.20 10.97
CA SER A 277 6.73 -3.22 12.33
C SER A 277 7.83 -4.25 12.48
N ARG A 278 8.77 -4.06 13.42
CA ARG A 278 9.73 -5.14 13.73
C ARG A 278 9.04 -6.38 14.28
N TRP A 279 9.42 -7.54 13.76
CA TRP A 279 9.04 -8.84 14.27
C TRP A 279 9.92 -9.24 15.46
N THR A 280 9.30 -9.78 16.51
CA THR A 280 10.00 -10.23 17.74
C THR A 280 9.56 -11.61 18.22
N GLY A 281 8.68 -12.29 17.47
CA GLY A 281 8.17 -13.62 17.79
C GLY A 281 8.99 -14.76 17.17
N GLN A 282 8.47 -15.98 17.28
CA GLN A 282 9.04 -17.14 16.62
C GLN A 282 8.68 -17.18 15.14
N LEU A 283 9.66 -17.40 14.27
CA LEU A 283 9.40 -17.56 12.85
C LEU A 283 8.73 -18.91 12.56
N PRO A 284 7.77 -18.94 11.60
CA PRO A 284 7.24 -20.20 11.11
C PRO A 284 8.34 -20.98 10.34
N PRO A 285 8.23 -22.31 10.22
CA PRO A 285 9.30 -23.19 9.72
C PRO A 285 9.93 -22.75 8.39
N GLU A 286 9.11 -22.26 7.46
CA GLU A 286 9.50 -21.79 6.14
C GLU A 286 10.30 -20.48 6.15
N GLU A 287 10.25 -19.72 7.24
CA GLU A 287 10.94 -18.43 7.41
C GLU A 287 12.12 -18.52 8.38
N VAL A 288 12.32 -19.63 9.10
CA VAL A 288 13.37 -19.78 10.13
C VAL A 288 14.78 -19.46 9.60
N PHE A 289 15.02 -19.62 8.30
CA PHE A 289 16.30 -19.25 7.67
C PHE A 289 16.66 -17.75 7.79
N LEU A 290 15.67 -16.87 8.05
CA LEU A 290 15.92 -15.44 8.26
C LEU A 290 16.66 -15.16 9.58
N GLU A 291 16.51 -16.00 10.61
CA GLU A 291 17.16 -15.80 11.92
C GLU A 291 18.70 -15.82 11.89
N PRO A 292 19.37 -16.84 11.30
CA PRO A 292 20.83 -16.81 11.20
C PRO A 292 21.33 -15.65 10.34
N LEU A 293 20.60 -15.27 9.29
CA LEU A 293 20.94 -14.11 8.44
C LEU A 293 20.80 -12.79 9.21
N SER A 294 19.71 -12.62 9.97
CA SER A 294 19.47 -11.47 10.85
C SER A 294 20.62 -11.26 11.84
N ARG A 295 21.05 -12.34 12.53
CA ARG A 295 22.17 -12.29 13.46
C ARG A 295 23.48 -11.87 12.78
N LYS A 296 23.77 -12.41 11.59
CA LYS A 296 24.98 -12.05 10.83
C LYS A 296 24.93 -10.60 10.33
N LEU A 297 23.78 -10.12 9.86
CA LEU A 297 23.60 -8.72 9.41
C LEU A 297 23.71 -7.71 10.55
N HIS A 298 23.22 -8.05 11.74
CA HIS A 298 23.44 -7.22 12.93
C HIS A 298 24.91 -7.15 13.32
N ALA A 299 25.68 -8.23 13.13
CA ALA A 299 27.12 -8.26 13.41
C ALA A 299 27.96 -7.57 12.32
N ASP A 300 27.57 -7.71 11.06
CA ASP A 300 28.24 -7.14 9.89
C ASP A 300 27.21 -6.58 8.88
N PRO A 301 26.81 -5.29 9.03
CA PRO A 301 25.86 -4.66 8.12
C PRO A 301 26.31 -4.62 6.66
N LEU A 302 27.62 -4.70 6.37
CA LEU A 302 28.12 -4.73 4.99
C LEU A 302 27.82 -6.06 4.30
N LEU A 303 27.35 -7.07 5.03
CA LEU A 303 26.85 -8.32 4.44
C LEU A 303 25.60 -8.07 3.59
N GLY A 304 24.76 -7.10 3.95
CA GLY A 304 23.52 -6.78 3.23
C GLY A 304 23.71 -6.46 1.75
N PRO A 305 24.51 -5.43 1.40
CA PRO A 305 24.80 -5.10 0.01
C PRO A 305 25.46 -6.26 -0.77
N ARG A 306 26.27 -7.08 -0.09
CA ARG A 306 26.91 -8.27 -0.68
C ARG A 306 25.88 -9.34 -1.03
N LEU A 307 24.95 -9.62 -0.11
CA LEU A 307 23.84 -10.56 -0.32
C LEU A 307 22.93 -10.08 -1.45
N TRP A 308 22.51 -8.82 -1.42
CA TRP A 308 21.69 -8.23 -2.48
C TRP A 308 22.34 -8.39 -3.85
N THR A 309 23.63 -8.05 -3.96
CA THR A 309 24.38 -8.17 -5.23
C THR A 309 24.48 -9.62 -5.69
N ALA A 310 24.67 -10.58 -4.78
CA ALA A 310 24.80 -11.98 -5.11
C ALA A 310 23.48 -12.57 -5.63
N ILE A 311 22.35 -12.23 -4.98
CA ILE A 311 21.01 -12.66 -5.39
C ILE A 311 20.64 -12.05 -6.75
N TYR A 312 20.85 -10.75 -6.91
CA TYR A 312 20.57 -10.07 -8.17
C TYR A 312 21.38 -10.63 -9.35
N ARG A 313 22.64 -11.02 -9.13
CA ARG A 313 23.45 -11.70 -10.16
C ARG A 313 22.93 -13.09 -10.49
N TYR A 314 22.53 -13.85 -9.49
CA TYR A 314 21.94 -15.18 -9.68
C TYR A 314 20.73 -15.11 -10.62
N GLU A 315 19.82 -14.16 -10.38
CA GLU A 315 18.63 -13.95 -11.21
C GLU A 315 18.96 -13.60 -12.66
N LEU A 316 19.88 -12.64 -12.87
CA LEU A 316 20.34 -12.27 -14.20
C LEU A 316 20.97 -13.43 -14.97
N GLU A 317 21.69 -14.32 -14.29
CA GLU A 317 22.31 -15.50 -14.89
C GLU A 317 21.28 -16.58 -15.23
N THR A 318 20.27 -16.80 -14.37
CA THR A 318 19.19 -17.74 -14.64
C THR A 318 18.29 -17.31 -15.81
N ASP A 319 17.99 -16.02 -15.92
CA ASP A 319 17.19 -15.48 -17.03
C ASP A 319 17.91 -15.61 -18.38
N ARG A 320 19.23 -15.38 -18.41
CA ARG A 320 20.06 -15.52 -19.62
C ARG A 320 20.13 -16.94 -20.14
N LEU A 321 19.99 -17.94 -19.26
CA LEU A 321 20.08 -19.36 -19.63
C LEU A 321 18.75 -19.93 -20.13
N GLY A 322 17.71 -19.10 -20.28
CA GLY A 322 16.39 -19.55 -20.77
C GLY A 322 15.66 -20.47 -19.79
N GLY A 323 16.07 -20.47 -18.52
CA GLY A 323 15.31 -21.12 -17.46
C GLY A 323 13.94 -20.45 -17.33
N GLN A 324 12.90 -21.22 -17.01
CA GLN A 324 11.68 -20.63 -16.47
C GLN A 324 12.09 -19.89 -15.19
N SER A 325 11.92 -18.57 -15.14
CA SER A 325 12.27 -17.78 -13.96
C SER A 325 11.36 -18.18 -12.80
N SER A 326 11.78 -19.19 -12.03
CA SER A 326 11.25 -19.42 -10.69
C SER A 326 11.81 -18.31 -9.82
N SER A 327 10.97 -17.33 -9.46
CA SER A 327 11.34 -16.14 -8.69
C SER A 327 12.24 -16.45 -7.48
N GLY A 328 13.29 -15.66 -7.30
CA GLY A 328 14.25 -15.75 -6.19
C GLY A 328 15.33 -16.84 -6.32
N ILE A 329 16.23 -16.90 -5.33
CA ILE A 329 17.31 -17.90 -5.13
C ILE A 329 16.83 -19.03 -4.20
N PRO A 330 17.24 -20.30 -4.37
CA PRO A 330 17.01 -21.33 -3.37
C PRO A 330 17.63 -20.96 -2.01
N VAL A 331 16.88 -21.14 -0.92
CA VAL A 331 17.36 -20.80 0.44
C VAL A 331 18.64 -21.56 0.81
N ALA A 332 18.80 -22.80 0.36
CA ALA A 332 20.01 -23.58 0.58
C ALA A 332 21.26 -22.91 -0.04
N ASP A 333 21.12 -22.41 -1.27
CA ASP A 333 22.20 -21.72 -1.98
C ASP A 333 22.49 -20.36 -1.33
N LEU A 334 21.43 -19.64 -0.94
CA LEU A 334 21.56 -18.38 -0.19
C LEU A 334 22.36 -18.56 1.09
N LEU A 335 22.07 -19.60 1.89
CA LEU A 335 22.79 -19.86 3.13
C LEU A 335 24.26 -20.26 2.87
N ALA A 336 24.56 -20.91 1.75
CA ALA A 336 25.92 -21.22 1.34
C ALA A 336 26.74 -19.98 0.94
N LEU A 337 26.08 -18.90 0.50
CA LEU A 337 26.74 -17.61 0.21
C LEU A 337 27.19 -16.87 1.48
N VAL A 338 26.77 -17.34 2.66
CA VAL A 338 27.05 -16.67 3.94
C VAL A 338 27.96 -17.55 4.80
N PRO A 339 29.29 -17.38 4.72
CA PRO A 339 30.26 -18.19 5.47
C PRO A 339 30.10 -18.09 6.99
#